data_AF-A0A950AU67-F1
#
_entry.id   AF-A0A950AU67-F1
#
_cell.length_a   1.000
_cell.length_b   1.000
_cell.length_c   1.000
_cell.angle_alpha   90.00
_cell.angle_beta   90.00
_cell.angle_gamma   90.00
#
_symmetry.space_group_name_H-M   'P 1'
#
loop_
_entity.id
_entity.type
_entity.pdbx_description
1 polymer ?
#
loop_
_entity_poly.entity_id
_entity_poly.type
_entity_poly.pdbx_seq_one_letter_code
_entity_poly.pdbx_strand_id
1 'polypeptide(L)'
;MFERLPGRHDLIMAAARRLCEETGDFQVASQRTFEQMAEAVATRSVPAAVLLSCWRQAMGPTAAHKGKVLVAAWKRSVAEAPLRC
;
A
#
# COMPACT_ATOMS: atom_id res chain seq x y z
N MET A 1 -17.91 -20.43 -19.26
CA MET A 1 -18.11 -19.66 -18.01
C MET A 1 -16.74 -19.35 -17.40
N PHE A 2 -15.95 -18.50 -18.06
CA PHE A 2 -14.64 -18.01 -17.59
C PHE A 2 -14.60 -16.48 -17.68
N GLU A 3 -15.76 -15.84 -17.50
CA GLU A 3 -15.87 -14.39 -17.59
C GLU A 3 -15.33 -13.77 -16.30
N ARG A 4 -14.09 -13.29 -16.41
CA ARG A 4 -13.40 -12.37 -15.50
C ARG A 4 -12.84 -13.02 -14.24
N LEU A 5 -11.80 -13.83 -14.43
CA LEU A 5 -10.75 -13.86 -13.42
C LEU A 5 -10.29 -12.41 -13.19
N PRO A 6 -10.26 -11.91 -11.94
CA PRO A 6 -9.96 -10.52 -11.67
C PRO A 6 -8.61 -10.15 -12.30
N GLY A 7 -8.60 -9.06 -13.04
CA GLY A 7 -7.38 -8.55 -13.64
C GLY A 7 -6.43 -8.03 -12.57
N ARG A 8 -5.15 -7.86 -12.94
CA ARG A 8 -4.15 -7.24 -12.05
C ARG A 8 -4.62 -5.90 -11.48
N HIS A 9 -5.34 -5.10 -12.27
CA HIS A 9 -5.90 -3.83 -11.85
C HIS A 9 -6.97 -3.98 -10.75
N ASP A 10 -7.87 -4.97 -10.87
CA ASP A 10 -8.90 -5.22 -9.87
C ASP A 10 -8.27 -5.62 -8.51
N LEU A 11 -7.20 -6.40 -8.56
CA LEU A 11 -6.43 -6.79 -7.36
C LEU A 11 -5.72 -5.59 -6.71
N ILE A 12 -5.17 -4.66 -7.51
CA ILE A 12 -4.55 -3.43 -7.01
C ILE A 12 -5.61 -2.55 -6.32
N MET A 13 -6.76 -2.36 -6.96
CA MET A 13 -7.87 -1.56 -6.40
C MET A 13 -8.42 -2.19 -5.11
N ALA A 14 -8.57 -3.52 -5.08
CA ALA A 14 -9.01 -4.23 -3.88
C ALA A 14 -8.01 -4.09 -2.72
N ALA A 15 -6.70 -4.21 -3.00
CA ALA A 15 -5.66 -4.04 -2.00
C ALA A 15 -5.59 -2.59 -1.47
N ALA A 16 -5.68 -1.60 -2.35
CA ALA A 16 -5.70 -0.19 -1.96
C ALA A 16 -6.91 0.15 -1.09
N ARG A 17 -8.10 -0.35 -1.46
CA ARG A 17 -9.32 -0.19 -0.67
C ARG A 17 -9.19 -0.85 0.70
N ARG A 18 -8.57 -2.02 0.77
CA ARG A 18 -8.30 -2.68 2.05
C ARG A 18 -7.39 -1.85 2.95
N LEU A 19 -6.37 -1.20 2.39
CA LEU A 19 -5.51 -0.27 3.14
C LEU A 19 -6.27 0.95 3.64
N CYS A 20 -7.21 1.52 2.85
CA CYS A 20 -8.11 2.57 3.34
C CYS A 20 -8.92 2.10 4.55
N GLU A 21 -9.54 0.92 4.48
CA GLU A 21 -10.36 0.36 5.55
C GLU A 21 -9.54 0.13 6.83
N GLU A 22 -8.36 -0.46 6.72
CA GLU A 22 -7.50 -0.78 7.87
C GLU A 22 -6.90 0.46 8.53
N THR A 23 -6.58 1.49 7.73
CA THR A 23 -6.05 2.75 8.23
C THR A 23 -7.13 3.74 8.68
N GLY A 24 -8.38 3.53 8.27
CA GLY A 24 -9.46 4.51 8.42
C GLY A 24 -9.25 5.78 7.58
N ASP A 25 -8.36 5.75 6.59
CA ASP A 25 -8.01 6.91 5.75
C ASP A 25 -8.63 6.77 4.35
N PHE A 26 -9.70 7.54 4.13
CA PHE A 26 -10.47 7.57 2.88
C PHE A 26 -10.22 8.85 2.07
N GLN A 27 -9.18 9.61 2.40
CA GLN A 27 -8.83 10.78 1.60
C GLN A 27 -8.38 10.35 0.20
N VAL A 28 -8.86 11.04 -0.84
CA VAL A 28 -8.53 10.72 -2.25
C VAL A 28 -7.02 10.67 -2.50
N ALA A 29 -6.26 11.57 -1.85
CA ALA A 29 -4.80 11.59 -1.95
C ALA A 29 -4.15 10.35 -1.31
N SER A 30 -4.67 9.89 -0.17
CA SER A 30 -4.20 8.67 0.49
C SER A 30 -4.55 7.43 -0.32
N GLN A 31 -5.77 7.36 -0.87
CA GLN A 31 -6.20 6.28 -1.74
C GLN A 31 -5.27 6.11 -2.96
N ARG A 32 -4.99 7.20 -3.69
CA ARG A 32 -4.04 7.16 -4.83
C ARG A 32 -2.66 6.66 -4.41
N THR A 33 -2.21 7.04 -3.21
CA THR A 33 -0.93 6.57 -2.68
C THR A 33 -0.99 5.07 -2.39
N PHE A 34 -2.07 4.56 -1.80
CA PHE A 34 -2.24 3.12 -1.54
C PHE A 34 -2.35 2.29 -2.83
N GLU A 35 -2.99 2.82 -3.87
CA GLU A 35 -2.99 2.23 -5.22
C GLU A 35 -1.56 2.10 -5.76
N GLN A 36 -0.74 3.14 -5.65
CA GLN A 36 0.68 3.09 -6.05
C GLN A 36 1.49 2.08 -5.24
N MET A 37 1.23 1.94 -3.93
CA MET A 37 1.88 0.93 -3.10
C MET A 37 1.53 -0.50 -3.57
N ALA A 38 0.24 -0.74 -3.78
CA ALA A 38 -0.27 -2.04 -4.23
C ALA A 38 0.26 -2.38 -5.63
N GLU A 39 0.30 -1.39 -6.53
CA GLU A 39 0.90 -1.54 -7.86
C GLU A 39 2.38 -1.90 -7.77
N ALA A 40 3.18 -1.14 -7.01
CA ALA A 40 4.61 -1.38 -6.86
C ALA A 40 4.94 -2.79 -6.33
N VAL A 41 4.09 -3.33 -5.44
CA VAL A 41 4.20 -4.71 -4.96
C VAL A 41 3.76 -5.70 -6.04
N ALA A 42 2.65 -5.44 -6.73
CA ALA A 42 2.12 -6.30 -7.79
C ALA A 42 3.06 -6.41 -9.00
N THR A 43 3.76 -5.33 -9.34
CA THR A 43 4.79 -5.30 -10.40
C THR A 43 6.16 -5.78 -9.90
N ARG A 44 6.28 -6.15 -8.62
CA ARG A 44 7.52 -6.58 -7.96
C ARG A 44 8.63 -5.53 -7.96
N SER A 45 8.30 -4.27 -8.18
CA SER A 45 9.22 -3.14 -8.06
C SER A 45 9.63 -2.90 -6.60
N VAL A 46 8.76 -3.27 -5.65
CA VAL A 46 9.03 -3.24 -4.21
C VAL A 46 8.64 -4.59 -3.60
N PRO A 47 9.47 -5.21 -2.75
CA PRO A 47 9.09 -6.45 -2.06
C PRO A 47 7.85 -6.26 -1.17
N ALA A 48 6.92 -7.21 -1.18
CA ALA A 48 5.72 -7.17 -0.33
C ALA A 48 6.04 -7.03 1.17
N ALA A 49 7.20 -7.53 1.62
CA ALA A 49 7.67 -7.40 2.99
C ALA A 49 7.88 -5.94 3.42
N VAL A 50 8.22 -5.04 2.48
CA VAL A 50 8.36 -3.60 2.74
C VAL A 50 6.99 -3.01 3.08
N LEU A 51 5.97 -3.27 2.25
CA LEU A 51 4.60 -2.80 2.51
C LEU A 51 4.06 -3.34 3.84
N LEU A 52 4.30 -4.62 4.13
CA LEU A 52 3.90 -5.24 5.40
C LEU A 52 4.58 -4.58 6.61
N SER A 53 5.87 -4.22 6.50
CA SER A 53 6.59 -3.52 7.56
C SER A 53 6.01 -2.12 7.81
N CYS A 54 5.75 -1.36 6.75
CA CYS A 54 5.12 -0.03 6.85
C CYS A 54 3.71 -0.12 7.47
N TRP A 55 2.95 -1.15 7.09
CA TRP A 55 1.63 -1.41 7.65
C TRP A 55 1.70 -1.71 9.15
N ARG A 56 2.62 -2.55 9.61
CA ARG A 56 2.81 -2.85 11.04
C ARG A 56 3.15 -1.58 11.84
N GLN A 57 3.99 -0.70 11.29
CA GLN A 57 4.29 0.59 11.93
C GLN A 57 3.04 1.48 12.05
N ALA A 58 2.22 1.51 10.99
CA ALA A 58 0.98 2.28 10.97
C ALA A 58 -0.10 1.75 11.93
N MET A 59 -0.14 0.44 12.17
CA MET A 59 -1.10 -0.20 13.09
C MET A 59 -0.65 -0.18 14.55
N GLY A 60 0.51 0.40 14.87
CA GLY A 60 1.00 0.53 16.24
C GLY A 60 0.03 1.32 17.14
N PRO A 61 -0.03 1.02 18.44
CA PRO A 61 -0.99 1.62 19.38
C PRO A 61 -0.82 3.14 19.55
N THR A 62 0.33 3.70 19.18
CA THR A 62 0.65 5.13 19.28
C THR A 62 0.32 5.92 18.00
N ALA A 63 -0.08 5.26 16.91
CA ALA A 63 -0.35 5.90 15.64
C ALA A 63 -1.71 6.62 15.62
N ALA A 64 -1.71 7.92 15.92
CA ALA A 64 -2.92 8.75 15.88
C ALA A 64 -3.52 8.90 14.46
N HIS A 65 -2.67 8.85 13.42
CA HIS A 65 -3.07 8.99 12.01
C HIS A 65 -2.48 7.86 11.17
N LYS A 66 -3.06 6.66 11.26
CA LYS A 66 -2.53 5.44 10.66
C LYS A 66 -2.20 5.58 9.17
N GLY A 67 -3.08 6.19 8.38
CA GLY A 67 -2.84 6.42 6.94
C GLY A 67 -1.61 7.27 6.67
N LYS A 68 -1.44 8.39 7.41
CA LYS A 68 -0.25 9.24 7.31
C LYS A 68 1.02 8.51 7.74
N VAL A 69 0.95 7.73 8.81
CA VAL A 69 2.10 6.92 9.28
C VAL A 69 2.50 5.89 8.24
N LEU A 70 1.54 5.19 7.63
CA LEU A 70 1.78 4.24 6.54
C LEU A 70 2.47 4.92 5.36
N VAL A 71 1.94 6.04 4.88
CA VAL A 71 2.51 6.80 3.75
C VAL A 71 3.93 7.29 4.07
N ALA A 72 4.17 7.79 5.28
CA ALA A 72 5.49 8.26 5.68
C ALA A 72 6.51 7.11 5.78
N ALA A 73 6.12 5.98 6.37
CA ALA A 73 6.95 4.79 6.46
C ALA A 73 7.28 4.24 5.06
N TRP A 74 6.28 4.18 4.18
CA TRP A 74 6.47 3.76 2.78
C TRP A 74 7.48 4.64 2.05
N LYS A 75 7.26 5.97 2.07
CA LYS A 75 8.15 6.94 1.41
C LYS A 75 9.60 6.81 1.87
N ARG A 76 9.82 6.57 3.17
CA ARG A 76 11.16 6.32 3.72
C ARG A 76 11.76 5.03 3.17
N SER A 77 11.02 3.93 3.21
CA SER A 77 11.51 2.63 2.75
C SER A 77 11.83 2.59 1.26
N VAL A 78 11.03 3.24 0.42
CA VAL A 78 11.30 3.28 -1.04
C VAL A 78 12.40 4.27 -1.42
N ALA A 79 12.68 5.27 -0.58
CA ALA A 79 13.83 6.16 -0.77
C ALA A 79 15.15 5.49 -0.36
N GLU A 80 15.12 4.62 0.65
CA GLU A 80 16.28 3.87 1.16
C GLU A 80 16.57 2.59 0.37
N ALA A 81 15.57 2.02 -0.29
CA ALA A 81 15.76 0.92 -1.22
C ALA A 81 16.15 1.52 -2.59
N PRO A 82 17.43 1.53 -3.01
CA PRO A 82 17.74 1.88 -4.38
C PRO A 82 17.00 0.87 -5.24
N LEU A 83 16.21 1.36 -6.19
CA LEU A 83 15.59 0.58 -7.25
C LEU A 83 16.67 -0.35 -7.84
N ARG A 84 16.68 -1.61 -7.40
CA ARG A 84 17.51 -2.65 -8.02
C ARG A 84 16.78 -3.05 -9.30
N CYS A 85 17.00 -2.24 -10.34
CA CYS A 85 16.96 -2.69 -11.72
C CYS A 85 18.31 -3.37 -12.02
#